data_AF-B3RVW0-F1
#
_entry.id   AF-B3RVW0-F1
#
_cell.length_a   1.000
_cell.length_b   1.000
_cell.length_c   1.000
_cell.angle_alpha   90.00
_cell.angle_beta   90.00
_cell.angle_gamma   90.00
#
_symmetry.space_group_name_H-M   'P 1'
#
loop_
_entity.id
_entity.type
_entity.pdbx_description
1 polymer ?
#
loop_
_entity_poly.entity_id
_entity_poly.type
_entity_poly.pdbx_seq_one_letter_code
_entity_poly.pdbx_strand_id
1 'polypeptide(L)'
;MGISVLSGYKVGWGYKFSYQGYVSKSVLNPHGHRYTSEIRFISKVDLEIFRHDIVKLKLNSIRLYQDNRPSKDGKAFAKGLAAYPTYFQWIHGQITAIYTNKHEPEWVLNVKRGIISGFILNYIPYQTQYSISETCSSLYLHEYLDGTLGQSDIDGTCLTNYTINTEKPGLTTVTKFRDVTNCKGRILSSSCTFDDIGRENCKDHFQVADSATFQITNNKGENGIIKRSIRREKFTFVPFSKDKGSVVVETRRVFKYFVNYALKHDLSELYKLQGLLAKK
;
A
#
# COMPACT_ATOMS: atom_id res chain seq x y z
N MET A 1 -11.39 22.54 3.79
CA MET A 1 -9.98 22.14 3.99
C MET A 1 -9.97 20.76 4.61
N GLY A 2 -9.50 19.73 3.89
CA GLY A 2 -9.34 18.38 4.45
C GLY A 2 -8.13 18.36 5.38
N ILE A 3 -8.27 17.80 6.58
CA ILE A 3 -7.16 17.64 7.52
C ILE A 3 -6.29 16.48 7.00
N SER A 4 -5.02 16.76 6.72
CA SER A 4 -4.06 15.72 6.34
C SER A 4 -3.80 14.75 7.49
N VAL A 5 -3.80 13.45 7.22
CA VAL A 5 -3.43 12.39 8.17
C VAL A 5 -2.04 12.57 8.78
N LEU A 6 -1.17 13.37 8.16
CA LEU A 6 0.14 13.74 8.73
C LEU A 6 0.05 14.62 9.98
N SER A 7 -1.09 15.24 10.29
CA SER A 7 -1.21 16.10 11.48
C SER A 7 -0.94 15.35 12.79
N GLY A 8 -1.03 14.02 12.80
CA GLY A 8 -0.75 13.19 13.97
C GLY A 8 0.72 12.78 14.15
N TYR A 9 1.52 12.90 13.09
CA TYR A 9 2.92 12.48 13.09
C TYR A 9 3.84 13.66 13.39
N LYS A 10 4.68 13.52 14.41
CA LYS A 10 5.57 14.57 14.91
C LYS A 10 6.90 14.50 14.17
N VAL A 11 7.35 15.65 13.66
CA VAL A 11 8.71 15.79 13.10
C VAL A 11 9.76 15.46 14.16
N GLY A 12 10.82 14.76 13.78
CA GLY A 12 11.86 14.30 14.70
C GLY A 12 11.49 13.03 15.47
N TRP A 13 10.38 12.36 15.11
CA TRP A 13 9.96 11.10 15.73
C TRP A 13 9.95 9.95 14.72
N GLY A 14 10.23 8.76 15.23
CA GLY A 14 10.03 7.48 14.55
C GLY A 14 8.82 6.74 15.10
N TYR A 15 8.15 6.00 14.24
CA TYR A 15 6.93 5.25 14.53
C TYR A 15 7.10 3.81 14.04
N LYS A 16 6.90 2.84 14.92
CA LYS A 16 7.07 1.43 14.59
C LYS A 16 5.75 0.71 14.43
N PHE A 17 5.68 -0.07 13.36
CA PHE A 17 4.53 -0.88 12.99
C PHE A 17 4.94 -2.32 12.79
N SER A 18 4.09 -3.25 13.23
CA SER A 18 4.15 -4.61 12.73
C SER A 18 3.40 -4.68 11.40
N TYR A 19 4.01 -5.31 10.42
CA TYR A 19 3.46 -5.53 9.09
C TYR A 19 3.31 -7.02 8.83
N GLN A 20 2.16 -7.39 8.29
CA GLN A 20 1.92 -8.73 7.75
C GLN A 20 1.20 -8.62 6.41
N GLY A 21 1.84 -9.13 5.36
CA GLY A 21 1.28 -9.29 4.03
C GLY A 21 1.00 -10.76 3.74
N TYR A 22 -0.15 -11.04 3.16
CA TYR A 22 -0.59 -12.35 2.72
C TYR A 22 -0.98 -12.24 1.26
N VAL A 23 -0.60 -13.24 0.48
CA VAL A 23 -1.12 -13.47 -0.87
C VAL A 23 -1.54 -14.93 -0.90
N SER A 24 -2.81 -15.19 -1.10
CA SER A 24 -3.33 -16.53 -1.29
C SER A 24 -3.90 -16.67 -2.70
N LYS A 25 -3.62 -17.80 -3.33
CA LYS A 25 -4.28 -18.23 -4.56
C LYS A 25 -5.15 -19.41 -4.20
N SER A 26 -6.40 -19.39 -4.65
CA SER A 26 -7.29 -20.54 -4.54
C SER A 26 -7.92 -20.87 -5.88
N VAL A 27 -8.04 -22.17 -6.16
CA VAL A 27 -8.75 -22.69 -7.33
C VAL A 27 -9.86 -23.58 -6.83
N LEU A 28 -11.09 -23.27 -7.22
CA LEU A 28 -12.23 -24.15 -7.03
C LEU A 28 -12.37 -25.01 -8.28
N ASN A 29 -12.21 -26.32 -8.15
CA ASN A 29 -12.42 -27.22 -9.27
C ASN A 29 -13.93 -27.51 -9.48
N PRO A 30 -14.32 -28.08 -10.63
CA PRO A 30 -15.72 -28.40 -10.92
C PRO A 30 -16.36 -29.42 -9.96
N HIS A 31 -15.55 -30.16 -9.19
CA HIS A 31 -16.00 -31.13 -8.20
C HIS A 31 -16.12 -30.54 -6.77
N GLY A 32 -15.92 -29.22 -6.61
CA GLY A 32 -16.03 -28.52 -5.33
C GLY A 32 -14.79 -28.58 -4.43
N HIS A 33 -13.70 -29.23 -4.86
CA HIS A 33 -12.44 -29.20 -4.13
C HIS A 33 -11.72 -27.87 -4.34
N ARG A 34 -11.20 -27.31 -3.23
CA ARG A 34 -10.43 -26.07 -3.23
C ARG A 34 -8.95 -26.36 -3.00
N TYR A 35 -8.12 -25.98 -3.96
CA TYR A 35 -6.67 -25.99 -3.82
C TYR A 35 -6.20 -24.59 -3.45
N THR A 36 -5.34 -24.46 -2.43
CA THR A 36 -4.81 -23.16 -1.98
C THR A 36 -3.31 -23.17 -1.89
N SER A 37 -2.67 -22.07 -2.29
CA SER A 37 -1.26 -21.78 -1.95
C SER A 37 -1.17 -20.38 -1.36
N GLU A 38 -0.29 -20.19 -0.38
CA GLU A 38 -0.13 -18.94 0.35
C GLU A 38 1.34 -18.50 0.43
N ILE A 39 1.59 -17.23 0.18
CA ILE A 39 2.82 -16.53 0.55
C ILE A 39 2.50 -15.55 1.67
N ARG A 40 3.30 -15.59 2.74
CA ARG A 40 3.16 -14.70 3.89
C ARG A 40 4.47 -14.01 4.22
N PHE A 41 4.41 -12.69 4.29
CA PHE A 41 5.54 -11.81 4.58
C PHE A 41 5.26 -11.05 5.89
N ILE A 42 6.22 -11.11 6.82
CA ILE A 42 6.15 -10.40 8.10
C ILE A 42 7.35 -9.47 8.22
N SER A 43 7.13 -8.25 8.71
CA SER A 43 8.18 -7.26 8.97
C SER A 43 7.84 -6.38 10.15
N LYS A 44 8.87 -5.77 10.73
CA LYS A 44 8.76 -4.50 11.43
C LYS A 44 9.00 -3.37 10.43
N VAL A 45 8.20 -2.32 10.53
CA VAL A 45 8.25 -1.15 9.66
C VAL A 45 8.50 0.06 10.55
N ASP A 46 9.59 0.77 10.30
CA ASP A 46 9.92 2.00 11.00
C ASP A 46 9.67 3.18 10.04
N LEU A 47 8.77 4.08 10.42
CA LEU A 47 8.51 5.35 9.75
C LEU A 47 9.15 6.48 10.54
N GLU A 48 10.17 7.11 9.99
CA GLU A 48 10.88 8.23 10.62
C GLU A 48 10.46 9.54 9.93
N ILE A 49 9.92 10.48 10.69
CA ILE A 49 9.41 11.76 10.19
C ILE A 49 10.54 12.79 10.25
N PHE A 50 11.21 13.00 9.12
CA PHE A 50 12.34 13.95 9.03
C PHE A 50 11.87 15.38 8.89
N ARG A 51 10.83 15.59 8.07
CA ARG A 51 10.14 16.86 7.85
C ARG A 51 8.64 16.60 7.79
N HIS A 52 7.85 17.67 7.82
CA HIS A 52 6.38 17.59 7.71
C HIS A 52 5.91 16.82 6.47
N ASP A 53 6.71 16.81 5.40
CA ASP A 53 6.39 16.20 4.13
C ASP A 53 7.30 15.02 3.73
N ILE A 54 8.44 14.80 4.39
CA ILE A 54 9.41 13.76 4.02
C ILE A 54 9.51 12.71 5.12
N VAL A 55 9.22 11.47 4.73
CA VAL A 55 9.22 10.29 5.61
C VAL A 55 10.22 9.28 5.10
N LYS A 56 10.98 8.67 6.02
CA LYS A 56 11.89 7.56 5.74
C LYS A 56 11.26 6.26 6.24
N LEU A 57 11.22 5.27 5.36
CA LEU A 57 10.78 3.90 5.60
C LEU A 57 12.00 3.00 5.78
N LYS A 58 12.04 2.25 6.88
CA LYS A 58 12.97 1.12 7.09
C LYS A 58 12.21 -0.16 7.38
N LEU A 59 12.69 -1.25 6.80
CA LEU A 59 12.13 -2.59 7.01
C LEU A 59 13.11 -3.44 7.79
N ASN A 60 12.63 -4.02 8.89
CA ASN A 60 13.44 -4.77 9.85
C ASN A 60 12.76 -6.08 10.22
N SER A 61 13.52 -7.07 10.70
CA SER A 61 12.97 -8.36 11.16
C SER A 61 12.09 -9.06 10.11
N ILE A 62 12.52 -9.03 8.84
CA ILE A 62 11.77 -9.56 7.70
C ILE A 62 11.78 -11.09 7.72
N ARG A 63 10.62 -11.70 7.52
CA ARG A 63 10.44 -13.15 7.37
C ARG A 63 9.48 -13.44 6.23
N LEU A 64 9.85 -14.38 5.38
CA LEU A 64 9.04 -14.87 4.26
C LEU A 64 8.66 -16.33 4.51
N TYR A 65 7.38 -16.63 4.34
CA TYR A 65 6.82 -17.96 4.46
C TYR A 65 6.09 -18.32 3.16
N GLN A 66 6.16 -19.60 2.80
CA GLN A 66 5.37 -20.21 1.74
C GLN A 66 4.67 -21.43 2.33
N ASP A 67 3.35 -21.49 2.18
CA ASP A 67 2.49 -22.56 2.70
C ASP A 67 2.78 -22.88 4.18
N ASN A 68 2.84 -21.82 4.99
CA ASN A 68 3.16 -21.84 6.44
C ASN A 68 4.58 -22.30 6.83
N ARG A 69 5.49 -22.50 5.88
CA ARG A 69 6.90 -22.86 6.15
C ARG A 69 7.83 -21.72 5.77
N PRO A 70 8.98 -21.51 6.44
CA PRO A 70 9.97 -20.54 6.01
C PRO A 70 10.36 -20.79 4.54
N SER A 71 10.30 -19.75 3.70
CA SER A 71 10.68 -19.86 2.29
C SER A 71 12.19 -20.04 2.13
N LYS A 72 12.60 -20.80 1.13
CA LYS A 72 14.02 -20.98 0.75
C LYS A 72 14.66 -19.63 0.37
N ASP A 73 13.89 -18.72 -0.21
CA ASP A 73 14.34 -17.40 -0.65
C ASP A 73 14.29 -16.34 0.47
N GLY A 74 13.84 -16.72 1.68
CA GLY A 74 13.59 -15.77 2.76
C GLY A 74 14.80 -14.92 3.16
N LYS A 75 16.02 -15.49 3.09
CA LYS A 75 17.26 -14.74 3.37
C LYS A 75 17.56 -13.69 2.29
N ALA A 76 17.48 -14.06 1.02
CA ALA A 76 17.70 -13.14 -0.09
C ALA A 76 16.63 -12.04 -0.11
N PHE A 77 15.37 -12.42 0.13
CA PHE A 77 14.24 -11.50 0.25
C PHE A 77 14.44 -10.47 1.38
N ALA A 78 14.83 -10.94 2.57
CA ALA A 78 15.11 -10.06 3.71
C ALA A 78 16.30 -9.12 3.44
N LYS A 79 17.37 -9.63 2.84
CA LYS A 79 18.56 -8.84 2.48
C LYS A 79 18.21 -7.73 1.49
N GLY A 80 17.44 -8.03 0.44
CA GLY A 80 17.03 -7.04 -0.56
C GLY A 80 16.20 -5.91 0.05
N LEU A 81 15.20 -6.24 0.86
CA LEU A 81 14.29 -5.25 1.45
C LEU A 81 14.93 -4.38 2.54
N ALA A 82 15.93 -4.89 3.25
CA ALA A 82 16.62 -4.17 4.31
C ALA A 82 17.85 -3.39 3.83
N ALA A 83 18.30 -3.60 2.58
CA ALA A 83 19.57 -3.05 2.09
C ALA A 83 19.61 -1.52 2.14
N TYR A 84 18.54 -0.86 1.71
CA TYR A 84 18.46 0.59 1.68
C TYR A 84 17.15 1.09 2.31
N PRO A 85 17.17 2.22 3.02
CA PRO A 85 15.94 2.91 3.39
C PRO A 85 15.28 3.51 2.15
N THR A 86 13.97 3.73 2.22
CA THR A 86 13.22 4.40 1.16
C THR A 86 12.60 5.68 1.70
N TYR A 87 12.74 6.77 0.98
CA TYR A 87 12.15 8.05 1.38
C TYR A 87 10.94 8.30 0.50
N PHE A 88 9.94 8.98 1.03
CA PHE A 88 8.80 9.38 0.24
C PHE A 88 8.25 10.71 0.74
N GLN A 89 7.70 11.45 -0.22
CA GLN A 89 7.00 12.69 0.07
C GLN A 89 5.53 12.38 0.31
N TRP A 90 5.04 12.74 1.50
CA TRP A 90 3.66 12.55 1.93
C TRP A 90 3.06 13.92 2.17
N ILE A 91 2.05 14.30 1.38
CA ILE A 91 1.39 15.61 1.45
C ILE A 91 -0.11 15.40 1.41
N HIS A 92 -0.84 16.01 2.36
CA HIS A 92 -2.31 15.98 2.40
C HIS A 92 -2.93 14.57 2.35
N GLY A 93 -2.24 13.55 2.90
CA GLY A 93 -2.75 12.17 2.89
C GLY A 93 -2.36 11.37 1.64
N GLN A 94 -1.67 11.99 0.68
CA GLN A 94 -1.22 11.37 -0.57
C GLN A 94 0.30 11.28 -0.67
N ILE A 95 0.76 10.25 -1.38
CA ILE A 95 2.18 10.07 -1.69
C ILE A 95 2.45 10.74 -3.03
N THR A 96 3.30 11.76 -3.03
CA THR A 96 3.59 12.57 -4.23
C THR A 96 4.88 12.15 -4.92
N ALA A 97 5.84 11.60 -4.17
CA ALA A 97 7.11 11.13 -4.70
C ALA A 97 7.68 9.99 -3.83
N ILE A 98 8.42 9.08 -4.45
CA ILE A 98 9.22 8.06 -3.77
C ILE A 98 10.67 8.18 -4.25
N TYR A 99 11.60 8.24 -3.30
CA TYR A 99 13.04 8.31 -3.53
C TYR A 99 13.69 7.00 -3.06
N THR A 100 14.35 6.32 -3.99
CA THR A 100 14.92 4.98 -3.81
C THR A 100 16.34 4.95 -4.32
N ASN A 101 17.10 3.92 -3.94
CA ASN A 101 18.45 3.74 -4.45
C ASN A 101 18.40 3.07 -5.83
N LYS A 102 19.15 3.58 -6.82
CA LYS A 102 19.16 3.04 -8.20
C LYS A 102 19.57 1.57 -8.30
N HIS A 103 20.30 1.07 -7.30
CA HIS A 103 20.77 -0.31 -7.26
C HIS A 103 19.75 -1.28 -6.63
N GLU A 104 18.58 -0.79 -6.20
CA GLU A 104 17.51 -1.66 -5.71
C GLU A 104 16.80 -2.35 -6.88
N PRO A 105 16.67 -3.69 -6.84
CA PRO A 105 15.96 -4.41 -7.88
C PRO A 105 14.46 -4.07 -7.82
N GLU A 106 13.80 -4.10 -8.99
CA GLU A 106 12.42 -3.65 -9.13
C GLU A 106 11.44 -4.35 -8.18
N TRP A 107 11.62 -5.65 -7.91
CA TRP A 107 10.77 -6.39 -6.98
C TRP A 107 10.84 -5.84 -5.55
N VAL A 108 12.00 -5.33 -5.10
CA VAL A 108 12.16 -4.67 -3.79
C VAL A 108 11.35 -3.39 -3.79
N LEU A 109 11.49 -2.60 -4.85
CA LEU A 109 10.76 -1.34 -5.02
C LEU A 109 9.25 -1.58 -4.99
N ASN A 110 8.75 -2.59 -5.72
CA ASN A 110 7.34 -2.94 -5.78
C ASN A 110 6.76 -3.37 -4.42
N VAL A 111 7.51 -4.17 -3.65
CA VAL A 111 7.09 -4.52 -2.28
C VAL A 111 7.03 -3.28 -1.38
N LYS A 112 8.04 -2.42 -1.43
CA LYS A 112 8.06 -1.18 -0.64
C LYS A 112 6.96 -0.20 -1.05
N ARG A 113 6.67 -0.04 -2.35
CA ARG A 113 5.53 0.72 -2.86
C ARG A 113 4.21 0.16 -2.31
N GLY A 114 4.05 -1.16 -2.31
CA GLY A 114 2.91 -1.84 -1.71
C GLY A 114 2.74 -1.52 -0.22
N ILE A 115 3.84 -1.47 0.54
CA ILE A 115 3.84 -1.07 1.95
C ILE A 115 3.44 0.41 2.11
N ILE A 116 4.07 1.30 1.35
CA ILE A 116 3.82 2.76 1.39
C ILE A 116 2.36 3.08 1.04
N SER A 117 1.77 2.36 0.08
CA SER A 117 0.36 2.52 -0.29
C SER A 117 -0.60 2.26 0.87
N GLY A 118 -0.19 1.48 1.88
CA GLY A 118 -0.96 1.20 3.09
C GLY A 118 -1.15 2.41 4.02
N PHE A 119 -0.45 3.51 3.75
CA PHE A 119 -0.56 4.77 4.50
C PHE A 119 -1.34 5.87 3.74
N ILE A 120 -1.76 5.62 2.50
CA ILE A 120 -2.58 6.58 1.73
C ILE A 120 -3.98 6.62 2.33
N LEU A 121 -4.31 7.75 2.94
CA LEU A 121 -5.58 8.00 3.60
C LEU A 121 -5.92 9.49 3.50
N ASN A 122 -6.98 9.81 2.78
CA ASN A 122 -7.52 11.16 2.64
C ASN A 122 -8.71 11.31 3.59
N TYR A 123 -8.44 11.46 4.88
CA TYR A 123 -9.47 11.58 5.92
C TYR A 123 -9.99 13.01 6.03
N ILE A 124 -11.30 13.21 5.86
CA ILE A 124 -11.96 14.50 6.11
C ILE A 124 -12.76 14.37 7.41
N PRO A 125 -12.32 15.01 8.51
CA PRO A 125 -13.08 14.97 9.76
C PRO A 125 -14.46 15.62 9.54
N TYR A 126 -15.45 15.16 10.31
CA TYR A 126 -16.85 15.62 10.31
C TYR A 126 -17.74 15.15 9.14
N GLN A 127 -17.17 14.53 8.10
CA GLN A 127 -17.98 13.81 7.10
C GLN A 127 -18.17 12.36 7.54
N THR A 128 -19.37 11.81 7.38
CA THR A 128 -19.64 10.39 7.67
C THR A 128 -19.46 9.51 6.44
N GLN A 129 -19.75 10.05 5.25
CA GLN A 129 -19.53 9.39 3.96
C GLN A 129 -19.18 10.42 2.89
N TYR A 130 -18.26 10.06 1.98
CA TYR A 130 -17.93 10.87 0.81
C TYR A 130 -17.21 10.03 -0.25
N SER A 131 -17.16 10.56 -1.46
CA SER A 131 -16.44 9.96 -2.59
C SER A 131 -15.42 10.94 -3.13
N ILE A 132 -14.20 10.48 -3.38
CA ILE A 132 -13.15 11.27 -4.03
C ILE A 132 -12.51 10.44 -5.14
N SER A 133 -12.11 11.13 -6.21
CA SER A 133 -11.24 10.53 -7.22
C SER A 133 -9.84 10.47 -6.64
N GLU A 134 -9.37 9.27 -6.33
CA GLU A 134 -8.02 9.08 -5.84
C GLU A 134 -7.12 8.62 -6.97
N THR A 135 -6.14 9.45 -7.27
CA THR A 135 -4.97 9.02 -8.00
C THR A 135 -4.16 8.19 -7.01
N CYS A 136 -4.08 6.88 -7.22
CA CYS A 136 -2.84 6.20 -6.86
C CYS A 136 -1.82 6.88 -7.77
N SER A 137 -1.08 7.84 -7.20
CA SER A 137 -0.26 8.75 -7.98
C SER A 137 0.71 7.94 -8.81
N SER A 138 0.71 8.18 -10.12
CA SER A 138 1.86 7.98 -10.99
C SER A 138 3.14 8.19 -10.20
N LEU A 139 3.74 7.10 -9.70
CA LEU A 139 4.92 7.18 -8.87
C LEU A 139 6.03 7.69 -9.78
N TYR A 140 6.27 9.00 -9.74
CA TYR A 140 7.48 9.57 -10.28
C TYR A 140 8.63 9.01 -9.44
N LEU A 141 9.26 7.97 -9.95
CA LEU A 141 10.54 7.52 -9.41
C LEU A 141 11.55 8.60 -9.75
N HIS A 142 11.94 9.39 -8.76
CA HIS A 142 13.16 10.17 -8.90
C HIS A 142 14.32 9.23 -8.59
N GLU A 143 14.86 8.61 -9.63
CA GLU A 143 16.07 7.79 -9.57
C GLU A 143 17.25 8.71 -9.24
N TYR A 144 17.70 8.70 -7.99
CA TYR A 144 18.62 9.72 -7.48
C TYR A 144 20.11 9.34 -7.64
N LEU A 145 20.50 8.57 -8.68
CA LEU A 145 21.91 8.22 -8.86
C LEU A 145 22.39 7.98 -10.31
N ASP A 146 21.54 7.96 -11.34
CA ASP A 146 21.94 8.15 -12.74
C ASP A 146 20.68 8.52 -13.53
N GLY A 147 20.78 9.49 -14.43
CA GLY A 147 19.65 10.22 -15.01
C GLY A 147 18.75 9.43 -15.97
N THR A 148 18.07 8.39 -15.51
CA THR A 148 17.06 7.67 -16.28
C THR A 148 15.70 7.73 -15.60
N LEU A 149 14.76 8.42 -16.24
CA LEU A 149 13.37 8.57 -15.78
C LEU A 149 12.56 7.36 -16.26
N GLY A 150 12.19 6.48 -15.34
CA GLY A 150 11.18 5.45 -15.55
C GLY A 150 9.96 5.69 -14.66
N GLN A 151 8.84 6.09 -15.27
CA GLN A 151 7.53 6.13 -14.62
C GLN A 151 6.81 4.80 -14.83
N SER A 152 6.28 4.22 -13.75
CA SER A 152 5.16 3.29 -13.85
C SER A 152 4.46 3.22 -12.50
N ASP A 153 3.15 3.38 -12.53
CA ASP A 153 2.30 3.20 -11.35
C ASP A 153 1.51 1.91 -11.39
N ILE A 154 1.06 1.48 -10.21
CA ILE A 154 0.55 0.12 -10.00
C ILE A 154 -0.97 0.01 -10.24
N ASP A 155 -1.76 1.08 -10.07
CA ASP A 155 -3.24 0.98 -10.13
C ASP A 155 -3.97 2.11 -10.92
N GLY A 156 -3.34 3.27 -11.17
CA GLY A 156 -3.99 4.41 -11.84
C GLY A 156 -4.93 5.23 -10.94
N THR A 157 -5.81 6.03 -11.55
CA THR A 157 -6.79 6.88 -10.84
C THR A 157 -8.13 6.18 -10.72
N CYS A 158 -8.62 5.97 -9.50
CA CYS A 158 -9.85 5.24 -9.22
C CYS A 158 -10.81 6.03 -8.34
N LEU A 159 -12.11 5.89 -8.58
CA LEU A 159 -13.13 6.41 -7.67
C LEU A 159 -13.04 5.65 -6.34
N THR A 160 -12.96 6.39 -5.24
CA THR A 160 -12.81 5.83 -3.91
C THR A 160 -13.87 6.40 -2.98
N ASN A 161 -14.61 5.49 -2.35
CA ASN A 161 -15.64 5.80 -1.38
C ASN A 161 -15.11 5.63 0.04
N TYR A 162 -15.45 6.59 0.89
CA TYR A 162 -15.08 6.63 2.29
C TYR A 162 -16.31 6.54 3.17
N THR A 163 -16.18 5.78 4.25
CA THR A 163 -17.15 5.70 5.34
C THR A 163 -16.42 5.86 6.66
N ILE A 164 -16.84 6.84 7.44
CA ILE A 164 -16.23 7.20 8.72
C ILE A 164 -17.19 6.82 9.83
N ASN A 165 -16.68 6.05 10.78
CA ASN A 165 -17.41 5.62 11.95
C ASN A 165 -16.61 5.99 13.21
N THR A 166 -17.23 6.74 14.12
CA THR A 166 -16.62 7.17 15.39
C THR A 166 -17.42 6.64 16.58
N GLU A 167 -17.70 5.34 16.58
CA GLU A 167 -18.37 4.65 17.70
C GLU A 167 -17.54 4.60 18.98
N LYS A 168 -16.20 4.65 18.89
CA LYS A 168 -15.31 4.50 20.04
C LYS A 168 -14.69 5.85 20.44
N PRO A 169 -14.82 6.28 21.71
CA PRO A 169 -14.11 7.45 22.20
C PRO A 169 -12.61 7.29 21.97
N GLY A 170 -11.97 8.30 21.39
CA GLY A 170 -10.54 8.29 21.12
C GLY A 170 -10.09 7.58 19.84
N LEU A 171 -11.00 6.91 19.13
CA LEU A 171 -10.69 6.14 17.92
C LEU A 171 -11.75 6.30 16.83
N THR A 172 -11.33 6.75 15.66
CA THR A 172 -12.17 6.77 14.46
C THR A 172 -11.78 5.61 13.54
N THR A 173 -12.79 4.88 13.05
CA THR A 173 -12.63 3.86 12.02
C THR A 173 -12.99 4.46 10.66
N VAL A 174 -12.06 4.43 9.72
CA VAL A 174 -12.27 4.89 8.35
C VAL A 174 -12.22 3.68 7.44
N THR A 175 -13.31 3.42 6.72
CA THR A 175 -13.36 2.38 5.69
C THR A 175 -13.29 3.05 4.34
N LYS A 176 -12.41 2.54 3.50
CA LYS A 176 -12.15 2.96 2.14
C LYS A 176 -12.51 1.81 1.22
N PHE A 177 -13.34 2.06 0.23
CA PHE A 177 -13.66 1.10 -0.84
C PHE A 177 -13.30 1.73 -2.17
N ARG A 178 -12.54 1.00 -2.99
CA ARG A 178 -12.12 1.47 -4.31
C ARG A 178 -12.93 0.78 -5.39
N ASP A 179 -13.57 1.58 -6.24
CA ASP A 179 -14.14 1.07 -7.48
C ASP A 179 -13.02 0.88 -8.51
N VAL A 180 -12.64 -0.38 -8.64
CA VAL A 180 -11.54 -0.85 -9.46
C VAL A 180 -11.96 -1.12 -10.92
N THR A 181 -13.26 -1.05 -11.23
CA THR A 181 -13.81 -1.29 -12.57
C THR A 181 -13.65 -0.10 -13.51
N ASN A 182 -13.56 1.11 -12.95
CA ASN A 182 -13.52 2.38 -13.67
C ASN A 182 -12.20 3.16 -13.46
N CYS A 183 -11.12 2.47 -13.09
CA CYS A 183 -9.81 3.12 -12.91
C CYS A 183 -9.23 3.58 -14.25
N LYS A 184 -8.82 4.86 -14.34
CA LYS A 184 -8.06 5.40 -15.47
C LYS A 184 -6.58 5.06 -15.34
N GLY A 185 -5.94 4.59 -16.42
CA GLY A 185 -4.50 4.31 -16.43
C GLY A 185 -4.09 3.00 -15.73
N ARG A 186 -5.05 2.13 -15.40
CA ARG A 186 -4.76 0.81 -14.85
C ARG A 186 -4.22 -0.10 -15.96
N ILE A 187 -3.04 -0.68 -15.77
CA ILE A 187 -2.50 -1.75 -16.61
C ILE A 187 -3.16 -3.08 -16.22
N LEU A 188 -4.49 -3.14 -16.23
CA LEU A 188 -5.15 -4.41 -16.51
C LEU A 188 -5.22 -4.45 -18.03
N SER A 189 -4.21 -5.04 -18.66
CA SER A 189 -4.37 -5.51 -20.02
C SER A 189 -5.38 -6.66 -19.98
N SER A 190 -6.67 -6.34 -19.90
CA SER A 190 -7.68 -7.22 -20.46
C SER A 190 -7.55 -7.10 -21.97
N SER A 191 -6.43 -7.56 -22.52
CA SER A 191 -6.38 -7.91 -23.92
C SER A 191 -7.27 -9.14 -24.01
N CYS A 192 -8.54 -8.93 -24.29
CA CYS A 192 -9.42 -10.00 -24.74
C CYS A 192 -8.90 -10.35 -26.13
N THR A 193 -7.80 -11.11 -26.17
CA THR A 193 -7.15 -11.57 -27.40
C THR A 193 -7.94 -12.70 -28.07
N PHE A 194 -8.98 -13.18 -27.38
CA PHE A 194 -10.01 -13.98 -28.00
C PHE A 194 -10.92 -13.00 -28.74
N ASP A 195 -10.64 -12.80 -30.03
CA ASP A 195 -11.61 -12.29 -31.01
C ASP A 195 -12.77 -13.30 -31.04
N ASP A 196 -13.70 -13.19 -30.07
CA ASP A 196 -14.91 -13.99 -30.11
C ASP A 196 -16.06 -13.14 -30.66
N ILE A 197 -16.42 -13.54 -31.86
CA ILE A 197 -17.57 -13.15 -32.64
C ILE A 197 -18.82 -13.33 -31.76
N GLY A 198 -19.23 -12.25 -31.10
CA GLY A 198 -20.59 -12.09 -30.58
C GLY A 198 -20.86 -12.58 -29.16
N ARG A 199 -21.09 -11.59 -28.27
CA ARG A 199 -22.08 -11.58 -27.16
C ARG A 199 -21.69 -12.00 -25.73
N GLU A 200 -20.43 -12.12 -25.36
CA GLU A 200 -20.06 -12.07 -23.93
C GLU A 200 -19.09 -10.92 -23.64
N ASN A 201 -19.49 -10.02 -22.73
CA ASN A 201 -18.60 -8.98 -22.24
C ASN A 201 -17.51 -9.66 -21.41
N CYS A 202 -16.31 -9.77 -21.96
CA CYS A 202 -15.08 -10.25 -21.30
C CYS A 202 -14.90 -9.73 -19.84
N LYS A 203 -15.45 -8.53 -19.52
CA LYS A 203 -15.49 -7.96 -18.16
C LYS A 203 -16.27 -8.79 -17.14
N ASP A 204 -17.26 -9.58 -17.56
CA ASP A 204 -18.14 -10.35 -16.66
C ASP A 204 -17.42 -11.53 -16.00
N HIS A 205 -16.30 -11.98 -16.58
CA HIS A 205 -15.45 -13.04 -16.04
C HIS A 205 -14.44 -12.55 -15.00
N PHE A 206 -14.26 -11.23 -14.86
CA PHE A 206 -13.29 -10.63 -13.95
C PHE A 206 -13.98 -9.78 -12.90
N GLN A 207 -13.81 -10.14 -11.63
CA GLN A 207 -14.31 -9.35 -10.51
C GLN A 207 -13.13 -8.95 -9.62
N VAL A 208 -13.03 -7.66 -9.34
CA VAL A 208 -12.01 -7.12 -8.44
C VAL A 208 -12.71 -6.36 -7.32
N ALA A 209 -12.29 -6.60 -6.08
CA ALA A 209 -12.71 -5.85 -4.92
C ALA A 209 -11.48 -5.38 -4.15
N ASP A 210 -11.39 -4.08 -3.88
CA ASP A 210 -10.31 -3.48 -3.07
C ASP A 210 -10.91 -2.61 -1.96
N SER A 211 -10.56 -2.94 -0.72
CA SER A 211 -11.03 -2.24 0.46
C SER A 211 -9.92 -2.11 1.48
N ALA A 212 -9.94 -1.01 2.22
CA ALA A 212 -9.05 -0.79 3.35
C ALA A 212 -9.82 -0.23 4.55
N THR A 213 -9.49 -0.71 5.74
CA THR A 213 -10.04 -0.20 7.00
C THR A 213 -8.89 0.32 7.85
N PHE A 214 -9.01 1.57 8.28
CA PHE A 214 -8.06 2.28 9.12
C PHE A 214 -8.69 2.54 10.48
N GLN A 215 -7.91 2.35 11.53
CA GLN A 215 -8.24 2.82 12.88
C GLN A 215 -7.25 3.94 13.20
N ILE A 216 -7.76 5.15 13.33
CA ILE A 216 -6.99 6.37 13.58
C ILE A 216 -7.35 6.94 14.94
N THR A 217 -6.36 7.46 15.66
CA THR A 217 -6.63 8.18 16.92
C THR A 217 -7.28 9.52 16.64
N ASN A 218 -8.24 9.90 17.50
CA ASN A 218 -8.89 11.22 17.46
C ASN A 218 -8.78 11.98 18.80
N ASN A 219 -7.87 11.55 19.68
CA ASN A 219 -7.59 12.19 20.97
C ASN A 219 -6.74 13.47 20.83
N LYS A 220 -6.94 14.44 21.74
CA LYS A 220 -6.07 15.62 21.87
C LYS A 220 -4.60 15.16 22.07
N GLY A 221 -3.71 15.57 21.16
CA GLY A 221 -2.26 15.28 21.22
C GLY A 221 -1.75 14.10 20.38
N GLU A 222 -2.62 13.15 19.99
CA GLU A 222 -2.31 12.03 19.09
C GLU A 222 -3.25 11.97 17.87
N ASN A 223 -3.97 13.04 17.56
CA ASN A 223 -4.98 13.04 16.50
C ASN A 223 -4.37 12.77 15.12
N GLY A 224 -4.81 11.70 14.44
CA GLY A 224 -4.39 11.35 13.08
C GLY A 224 -3.35 10.22 12.97
N ILE A 225 -2.88 9.63 14.08
CA ILE A 225 -1.99 8.47 14.01
C ILE A 225 -2.78 7.22 13.62
N ILE A 226 -2.33 6.51 12.58
CA ILE A 226 -2.92 5.22 12.18
C ILE A 226 -2.48 4.18 13.21
N LYS A 227 -3.38 3.72 14.07
CA LYS A 227 -3.10 2.63 15.01
C LYS A 227 -3.15 1.27 14.33
N ARG A 228 -4.04 1.12 13.35
CA ARG A 228 -4.18 -0.11 12.58
C ARG A 228 -4.68 0.17 11.17
N SER A 229 -4.15 -0.57 10.20
CA SER A 229 -4.67 -0.59 8.85
C SER A 229 -4.82 -2.04 8.39
N ILE A 230 -5.94 -2.39 7.79
CA ILE A 230 -6.16 -3.66 7.11
C ILE A 230 -6.55 -3.32 5.68
N ARG A 231 -5.82 -3.84 4.70
CA ARG A 231 -6.23 -3.81 3.29
C ARG A 231 -6.53 -5.21 2.82
N ARG A 232 -7.58 -5.34 2.01
CA ARG A 232 -7.99 -6.58 1.35
C ARG A 232 -8.26 -6.28 -0.11
N GLU A 233 -7.56 -7.00 -0.96
CA GLU A 233 -7.77 -6.98 -2.40
C GLU A 233 -8.09 -8.39 -2.85
N LYS A 234 -9.16 -8.57 -3.61
CA LYS A 234 -9.60 -9.85 -4.12
C LYS A 234 -9.80 -9.73 -5.61
N PHE A 235 -9.05 -10.53 -6.36
CA PHE A 235 -9.24 -10.75 -7.79
C PHE A 235 -9.88 -12.12 -7.99
N THR A 236 -10.99 -12.16 -8.69
CA THR A 236 -11.71 -13.39 -9.02
C THR A 236 -11.82 -13.47 -10.54
N PHE A 237 -11.30 -14.56 -11.10
CA PHE A 237 -11.49 -14.94 -12.48
C PHE A 237 -12.41 -16.15 -12.55
N VAL A 238 -13.45 -16.04 -13.35
CA VAL A 238 -14.46 -17.08 -13.55
C VAL A 238 -14.42 -17.48 -15.04
N PRO A 239 -13.61 -18.48 -15.42
CA PRO A 239 -13.44 -18.84 -16.83
C PRO A 239 -14.68 -19.47 -17.48
N PHE A 240 -15.58 -20.03 -16.67
CA PHE A 240 -16.81 -20.69 -17.12
C PHE A 240 -18.03 -19.96 -16.53
N SER A 241 -19.24 -20.44 -16.76
CA SER A 241 -20.42 -19.90 -16.04
C SER A 241 -20.18 -19.91 -14.52
N LYS A 242 -20.83 -18.97 -13.80
CA LYS A 242 -20.55 -18.61 -12.38
C LYS A 242 -20.40 -19.80 -11.39
N ASP A 243 -20.91 -20.97 -11.74
CA ASP A 243 -21.00 -22.14 -10.87
C ASP A 243 -19.97 -23.25 -11.17
N LYS A 244 -19.16 -23.13 -12.24
CA LYS A 244 -18.30 -24.24 -12.74
C LYS A 244 -16.81 -24.11 -12.41
N GLY A 245 -16.45 -23.22 -11.50
CA GLY A 245 -15.09 -23.05 -11.00
C GLY A 245 -14.60 -21.62 -11.10
N SER A 246 -13.71 -21.24 -10.19
CA SER A 246 -13.12 -19.91 -10.14
C SER A 246 -11.69 -19.97 -9.65
N VAL A 247 -10.89 -19.01 -10.13
CA VAL A 247 -9.56 -18.72 -9.61
C VAL A 247 -9.67 -17.43 -8.82
N VAL A 248 -9.35 -17.49 -7.53
CA VAL A 248 -9.35 -16.33 -6.65
C VAL A 248 -7.93 -16.07 -6.18
N VAL A 249 -7.45 -14.86 -6.38
CA VAL A 249 -6.23 -14.34 -5.75
C VAL A 249 -6.67 -13.31 -4.72
N GLU A 250 -6.35 -13.54 -3.45
CA GLU A 250 -6.62 -12.61 -2.37
C GLU A 250 -5.30 -12.10 -1.79
N THR A 251 -5.18 -10.79 -1.67
CA THR A 251 -4.11 -10.16 -0.90
C THR A 251 -4.68 -9.51 0.34
N ARG A 252 -3.99 -9.70 1.46
CA ARG A 252 -4.36 -9.09 2.73
C ARG A 252 -3.12 -8.48 3.37
N ARG A 253 -3.21 -7.21 3.75
CA ARG A 253 -2.11 -6.48 4.39
C ARG A 253 -2.60 -5.94 5.72
N VAL A 254 -1.80 -6.09 6.76
CA VAL A 254 -2.13 -5.64 8.11
C VAL A 254 -0.96 -4.85 8.67
N PHE A 255 -1.23 -3.61 9.05
CA PHE A 255 -0.33 -2.77 9.84
C PHE A 255 -0.90 -2.62 11.24
N LYS A 256 -0.05 -2.73 12.26
CA LYS A 256 -0.40 -2.36 13.64
C LYS A 256 0.71 -1.53 14.24
N TYR A 257 0.40 -0.29 14.59
CA TYR A 257 1.26 0.57 15.39
C TYR A 257 1.51 -0.07 16.75
N PHE A 258 2.73 0.07 17.28
CA PHE A 258 3.02 -0.41 18.64
C PHE A 258 3.87 0.55 19.47
N VAL A 259 4.73 1.38 18.88
CA VAL A 259 5.54 2.34 19.66
C VAL A 259 6.05 3.49 18.80
N ASN A 260 6.30 4.64 19.43
CA ASN A 260 7.02 5.78 18.87
C ASN A 260 8.31 6.05 19.66
N TYR A 261 9.29 6.69 19.03
CA TYR A 261 10.58 7.02 19.64
C TYR A 261 11.11 8.35 19.10
N ALA A 262 11.82 9.11 19.92
CA ALA A 262 12.49 10.32 19.46
C ALA A 262 13.71 9.96 18.61
N LEU A 263 13.90 10.64 17.49
CA LEU A 263 15.09 10.49 16.66
C LEU A 263 16.26 11.22 17.33
N LYS A 264 17.40 10.54 17.44
CA LYS A 264 18.67 11.22 17.73
C LYS A 264 19.08 11.93 16.45
N HIS A 265 19.00 13.25 16.43
CA HIS A 265 19.29 14.05 15.23
C HIS A 265 20.69 13.76 14.70
N ASP A 266 20.78 13.12 13.53
CA ASP A 266 21.95 13.20 12.68
C ASP A 266 21.66 14.25 11.62
N LEU A 267 22.08 15.49 11.90
CA LEU A 267 21.88 16.65 11.02
C LEU A 267 22.55 16.43 9.65
N SER A 268 23.52 15.53 9.52
CA SER A 268 24.22 15.27 8.25
C SER A 268 23.32 14.66 7.17
N GLU A 269 22.34 13.83 7.55
CA GLU A 269 21.34 13.28 6.62
C GLU A 269 20.37 14.36 6.13
N LEU A 270 20.00 15.30 7.01
CA LEU A 270 19.13 16.44 6.69
C LEU A 270 19.78 17.40 5.70
N TYR A 271 21.07 17.73 5.89
CA TYR A 271 21.80 18.61 4.97
C TYR A 271 22.01 17.98 3.59
N LYS A 272 22.25 16.66 3.52
CA LYS A 272 22.28 15.94 2.24
C LYS A 272 20.95 16.06 1.51
N LEU A 273 19.81 15.88 2.18
CA LEU A 273 18.49 16.01 1.57
C LEU A 273 18.13 17.47 1.21
N GLN A 274 18.51 18.46 2.04
CA GLN A 274 18.24 19.87 1.78
C GLN A 274 19.06 20.44 0.60
N GLY A 275 20.35 20.12 0.51
CA GLY A 275 21.18 20.52 -0.64
C GLY A 275 20.71 19.91 -1.98
N LEU A 276 19.96 18.81 -1.91
CA LEU A 276 19.37 18.12 -3.06
C LEU A 276 17.98 18.64 -3.44
N LEU A 277 17.20 19.16 -2.48
CA LEU A 277 15.91 19.81 -2.73
C LEU A 277 16.07 21.29 -3.15
N ALA A 278 17.18 21.94 -2.78
CA ALA A 278 17.49 23.34 -3.13
C ALA A 278 18.11 23.54 -4.52
N LYS A 279 18.48 22.45 -5.23
CA LYS A 279 18.92 22.48 -6.63
C LYS A 279 17.77 22.35 -7.64
N LYS A 280 16.55 22.65 -7.21
CA LYS A 280 15.37 22.82 -8.07
C LYS A 280 15.17 24.28 -8.40
#